data_AF-A0A447Y3K3-F1
#
_entry.id   AF-A0A447Y3K3-F1
#
_cell.length_a   1.000
_cell.length_b   1.000
_cell.length_c   1.000
_cell.angle_alpha   90.00
_cell.angle_beta   90.00
_cell.angle_gamma   90.00
#
_symmetry.space_group_name_H-M   'P 1'
#
loop_
_entity.id
_entity.type
_entity.pdbx_description
1 polymer ?
#
loop_
_entity_poly.entity_id
_entity_poly.type
_entity_poly.pdbx_seq_one_letter_code
_entity_poly.pdbx_strand_id
1 'polypeptide(L)'
;MRAMGELLLSNLEYKSFSDFASDLLGPWAGYFTGWTYWFCWVVTGMADVVAITAYAQFWFPDLSDWVASLAVIVLLLTLNLATVKMFGEMEFWFAMIKIVAIVSLIVVGLVMVAMHFQSPDWCGSVIRAFVE
;
A
#
# COMPACT_ATOMS: atom_id res chain seq x y z
N MET A 1 0.49 -18.26 4.14
CA MET A 1 1.79 -18.18 3.43
C MET A 1 2.58 -19.50 3.47
N ARG A 2 2.69 -20.21 4.60
CA ARG A 2 3.40 -21.53 4.65
C ARG A 2 2.88 -22.57 3.64
N ALA A 3 1.57 -22.82 3.62
CA ALA A 3 0.97 -23.78 2.70
C ALA A 3 1.15 -23.42 1.21
N MET A 4 1.15 -22.12 0.89
CA MET A 4 1.41 -21.65 -0.48
C MET A 4 2.88 -21.84 -0.87
N GLY A 5 3.81 -21.64 0.07
CA GLY A 5 5.23 -21.89 -0.15
C GLY A 5 5.55 -23.37 -0.40
N GLU A 6 4.89 -24.27 0.33
CA GLU A 6 4.99 -25.72 0.10
C GLU A 6 4.42 -26.13 -1.27
N LEU A 7 3.34 -25.48 -1.71
CA LEU A 7 2.71 -25.72 -3.01
C LEU A 7 3.60 -25.25 -4.19
N LEU A 8 4.23 -24.09 -4.07
CA LEU A 8 5.19 -23.59 -5.08
C LEU A 8 6.47 -24.44 -5.17
N LEU A 9 6.89 -25.06 -4.07
CA LEU A 9 8.02 -26.00 -4.06
C LEU A 9 7.64 -27.39 -4.60
N SER A 10 6.35 -27.74 -4.57
CA SER A 10 5.87 -29.05 -5.04
C SER A 10 5.89 -29.18 -6.56
N ASN A 11 5.76 -28.07 -7.31
CA ASN A 11 5.86 -28.05 -8.75
C ASN A 11 6.38 -26.69 -9.26
N LEU A 12 7.58 -26.70 -9.85
CA LEU A 12 8.25 -25.49 -10.38
C LEU A 12 7.69 -25.02 -11.74
N GLU A 13 6.77 -25.73 -12.38
CA GLU A 13 6.14 -25.23 -13.61
C GLU A 13 5.16 -24.07 -13.36
N TYR A 14 4.63 -23.94 -12.14
CA TYR A 14 3.74 -22.85 -11.76
C TYR A 14 4.50 -21.52 -11.71
N LYS A 15 4.18 -20.60 -12.62
CA LYS A 15 4.81 -19.28 -12.68
C LYS A 15 3.95 -18.19 -12.01
N SER A 16 2.66 -18.45 -11.81
CA SER A 16 1.72 -17.50 -11.21
C SER A 16 0.74 -18.19 -10.24
N PHE A 17 0.20 -17.42 -9.30
CA PHE A 17 -0.83 -17.90 -8.38
C PHE A 17 -2.10 -18.39 -9.12
N SER A 18 -2.39 -17.76 -10.25
CA SER A 18 -3.51 -18.14 -11.12
C SER A 18 -3.28 -19.51 -11.80
N ASP A 19 -2.02 -19.86 -12.11
CA ASP A 19 -1.69 -21.13 -12.80
C ASP A 19 -1.99 -22.33 -11.91
N PHE A 20 -1.48 -22.33 -10.67
CA PHE A 20 -1.78 -23.46 -9.77
C PHE A 20 -3.24 -23.46 -9.31
N ALA A 21 -3.89 -22.29 -9.22
CA ALA A 21 -5.32 -22.21 -8.94
C ALA A 21 -6.14 -22.85 -10.08
N SER A 22 -5.72 -22.68 -11.34
CA SER A 22 -6.34 -23.37 -12.47
C SER A 22 -6.10 -24.88 -12.45
N ASP A 23 -4.92 -25.32 -12.02
CA ASP A 23 -4.55 -26.74 -12.05
C ASP A 23 -5.13 -27.53 -10.88
N LEU A 24 -5.21 -26.95 -9.67
CA LEU A 24 -5.80 -27.60 -8.50
C LEU A 24 -7.33 -27.51 -8.42
N LEU A 25 -7.92 -26.37 -8.80
CA LEU A 25 -9.34 -26.07 -8.61
C LEU A 25 -10.12 -26.00 -9.94
N GLY A 26 -9.43 -26.10 -11.07
CA GLY A 26 -10.00 -26.08 -12.41
C GLY A 26 -9.90 -24.71 -13.11
N PRO A 27 -10.10 -24.67 -14.45
CA PRO A 27 -9.85 -23.48 -15.28
C PRO A 27 -10.61 -22.22 -14.84
N TRP A 28 -11.81 -22.40 -14.28
CA TRP A 28 -12.64 -21.31 -13.77
C TRP A 28 -12.02 -20.59 -12.56
N ALA A 29 -11.32 -21.31 -11.69
CA ALA A 29 -10.67 -20.74 -10.52
C ALA A 29 -9.45 -19.89 -10.91
N GLY A 30 -8.68 -20.32 -11.92
CA GLY A 30 -7.60 -19.51 -12.50
C GLY A 30 -8.12 -18.19 -13.08
N TYR A 31 -9.21 -18.25 -13.85
CA TYR A 31 -9.84 -17.05 -14.42
C TYR A 31 -10.30 -16.09 -13.32
N PHE A 32 -11.03 -16.57 -12.32
CA PHE A 32 -11.55 -15.72 -11.23
C PHE A 32 -10.44 -15.09 -10.38
N THR A 33 -9.40 -15.85 -10.06
CA THR A 33 -8.25 -15.35 -9.30
C THR A 33 -7.44 -14.32 -10.07
N GLY A 34 -7.26 -14.52 -11.38
CA GLY A 34 -6.60 -13.54 -12.26
C GLY A 34 -7.36 -12.22 -12.32
N TRP A 35 -8.67 -12.25 -12.54
CA TRP A 35 -9.51 -11.05 -12.58
C TRP A 35 -9.59 -10.32 -11.24
N THR A 36 -9.71 -11.08 -10.14
CA THR A 36 -9.74 -10.50 -8.79
C THR A 36 -8.41 -9.82 -8.46
N TYR A 37 -7.29 -10.42 -8.85
CA TYR A 37 -5.97 -9.82 -8.68
C TYR A 37 -5.84 -8.52 -9.48
N TRP A 38 -6.23 -8.53 -10.76
CA TRP A 38 -6.22 -7.33 -11.57
C TRP A 38 -7.10 -6.22 -10.98
N PHE A 39 -8.31 -6.55 -10.54
CA PHE A 39 -9.21 -5.59 -9.92
C PHE A 39 -8.65 -5.02 -8.61
N CYS A 40 -8.02 -5.85 -7.78
CA CYS A 40 -7.34 -5.41 -6.57
C CYS A 40 -6.26 -4.37 -6.86
N TRP A 41 -5.47 -4.58 -7.92
CA TRP A 41 -4.46 -3.62 -8.35
C TRP A 41 -5.05 -2.30 -8.87
N VAL A 42 -6.15 -2.36 -9.64
CA VAL A 42 -6.85 -1.14 -10.11
C VAL A 42 -7.38 -0.33 -8.94
N VAL A 43 -8.06 -0.97 -7.98
CA VAL A 43 -8.61 -0.30 -6.80
C VAL A 43 -7.50 0.30 -5.93
N THR A 44 -6.42 -0.45 -5.70
CA THR A 44 -5.28 0.02 -4.91
C THR A 44 -4.62 1.23 -5.58
N GLY A 45 -4.37 1.17 -6.89
CA GLY A 45 -3.79 2.29 -7.63
C GLY A 45 -4.65 3.57 -7.57
N MET A 46 -5.98 3.44 -7.67
CA MET A 46 -6.89 4.57 -7.50
C MET A 46 -6.82 5.16 -6.09
N ALA A 47 -6.79 4.30 -5.06
CA ALA A 47 -6.68 4.75 -3.67
C ALA A 47 -5.37 5.51 -3.41
N ASP A 48 -4.25 5.03 -3.95
CA ASP A 48 -2.94 5.69 -3.81
C ASP A 48 -2.92 7.06 -4.48
N VAL A 49 -3.49 7.20 -5.69
CA VAL A 49 -3.56 8.50 -6.39
C VAL A 49 -4.39 9.50 -5.59
N VAL A 50 -5.54 9.08 -5.04
CA VAL A 50 -6.38 9.95 -4.19
C VAL A 50 -5.63 10.37 -2.94
N ALA A 51 -4.95 9.44 -2.27
CA ALA A 51 -4.18 9.75 -1.05
C ALA A 51 -3.06 10.76 -1.34
N ILE A 52 -2.27 10.54 -2.40
CA ILE A 52 -1.16 11.45 -2.77
C ILE A 52 -1.71 12.82 -3.14
N THR A 53 -2.82 12.89 -3.87
CA THR A 53 -3.44 14.16 -4.28
C THR A 53 -3.94 14.94 -3.05
N ALA A 54 -4.57 14.26 -2.09
CA ALA A 54 -4.98 14.88 -0.83
C ALA A 54 -3.79 15.41 -0.02
N TYR A 55 -2.68 14.66 0.03
CA TYR A 55 -1.45 15.15 0.66
C TYR A 55 -0.84 16.34 -0.10
N ALA A 56 -0.85 16.33 -1.43
CA ALA A 56 -0.35 17.44 -2.22
C ALA A 56 -1.13 18.73 -1.95
N GLN A 57 -2.46 18.65 -1.80
CA GLN A 57 -3.30 19.79 -1.42
C GLN A 57 -3.06 20.26 0.01
N PHE A 58 -2.75 19.36 0.93
CA PHE A 58 -2.40 19.74 2.31
C PHE A 58 -1.16 20.64 2.36
N TRP A 59 -0.15 20.34 1.54
CA TRP A 59 1.09 21.13 1.48
C TRP A 59 0.98 22.34 0.55
N PHE A 60 0.21 22.23 -0.54
CA PHE A 60 0.00 23.27 -1.53
C PHE A 60 -1.51 23.49 -1.75
N PRO A 61 -2.14 24.37 -0.96
CA PRO A 61 -3.59 24.58 -1.02
C PRO A 61 -4.08 25.22 -2.33
N ASP A 62 -3.21 25.91 -3.07
CA ASP A 62 -3.56 26.54 -4.35
C ASP A 62 -3.51 25.56 -5.54
N LEU A 63 -3.06 24.32 -5.33
CA LEU A 63 -2.91 23.32 -6.39
C LEU A 63 -4.26 22.66 -6.70
N SER A 64 -4.67 22.74 -7.97
CA SER A 64 -5.91 22.12 -8.43
C SER A 64 -5.82 20.60 -8.48
N ASP A 65 -6.89 19.93 -8.04
CA ASP A 65 -7.01 18.46 -7.91
C ASP A 65 -6.67 17.70 -9.21
N TRP A 66 -7.14 18.20 -10.36
CA TRP A 66 -6.90 17.57 -11.66
C TRP A 66 -5.43 17.66 -12.10
N VAL A 67 -4.72 18.73 -11.71
CA VAL A 67 -3.30 18.90 -12.06
C VAL A 67 -2.44 17.95 -11.23
N ALA A 68 -2.72 17.89 -9.93
CA ALA A 68 -1.99 17.05 -8.99
C ALA A 68 -2.17 15.56 -9.32
N SER A 69 -3.41 15.11 -9.54
CA SER A 69 -3.68 13.71 -9.93
C SER A 69 -3.03 13.32 -11.27
N LEU A 70 -3.09 14.18 -12.28
CA LEU A 70 -2.48 13.92 -13.59
C LEU A 70 -0.94 13.89 -13.50
N ALA A 71 -0.35 14.78 -12.71
CA ALA A 71 1.10 14.77 -12.45
C ALA A 71 1.56 13.47 -11.76
N VAL A 72 0.80 12.98 -10.77
CA VAL A 72 1.09 11.71 -10.09
C VAL A 72 1.02 10.53 -11.05
N ILE A 73 -0.01 10.46 -11.90
CA ILE A 73 -0.15 9.40 -12.90
C ILE A 73 1.02 9.40 -13.89
N VAL A 74 1.39 10.57 -14.42
CA VAL A 74 2.51 10.71 -15.36
C VAL A 74 3.84 10.33 -14.69
N LEU A 75 4.04 10.72 -13.43
CA LEU A 75 5.23 10.36 -12.67
C LEU A 75 5.31 8.84 -12.44
N LEU A 76 4.22 8.21 -12.02
CA LEU A 76 4.16 6.75 -11.84
C LEU A 76 4.41 6.00 -13.15
N LEU A 77 3.81 6.45 -14.25
CA LEU A 77 4.04 5.87 -15.58
C LEU A 77 5.52 5.98 -15.98
N THR A 78 6.14 7.14 -15.75
CA THR A 78 7.56 7.36 -16.06
C THR A 78 8.47 6.47 -15.23
N LEU A 79 8.17 6.30 -13.94
CA LEU A 79 8.88 5.36 -13.07
C LEU A 79 8.69 3.91 -13.50
N ASN A 80 7.50 3.54 -13.98
CA ASN A 80 7.23 2.19 -14.48
C ASN A 80 8.01 1.86 -15.76
N LEU A 81 8.33 2.88 -16.56
CA LEU A 81 9.19 2.75 -17.75
C LEU A 81 10.70 2.78 -17.42
N ALA A 82 11.09 3.32 -16.26
CA ALA A 82 12.47 3.37 -15.83
C ALA A 82 13.00 1.96 -15.47
N THR A 83 14.15 1.62 -16.05
CA THR A 83 14.69 0.27 -16.17
C THR A 83 14.81 -0.53 -14.86
N VAL A 84 14.50 -1.82 -14.94
CA VAL A 84 14.48 -2.88 -13.89
C VAL A 84 15.68 -2.89 -12.94
N LYS A 85 16.83 -2.36 -13.36
CA LYS A 85 18.05 -2.29 -12.54
C LYS A 85 17.99 -1.20 -11.46
N MET A 86 17.38 -0.04 -11.76
CA MET A 86 17.21 1.05 -10.79
C MET A 86 16.10 0.75 -9.79
N PHE A 87 15.12 -0.07 -10.20
CA PHE A 87 13.97 -0.43 -9.37
C PHE A 87 14.40 -1.15 -8.08
N GLY A 88 15.31 -2.13 -8.18
CA GLY A 88 15.77 -2.88 -7.01
C GLY A 88 16.55 -2.03 -5.98
N GLU A 89 17.39 -1.09 -6.43
CA GLU A 89 18.08 -0.17 -5.52
C GLU A 89 17.12 0.84 -4.88
N MET A 90 16.17 1.40 -5.65
CA MET A 90 15.16 2.30 -5.11
C MET A 90 14.23 1.62 -4.10
N GLU A 91 13.80 0.38 -4.36
CA GLU A 91 13.01 -0.40 -3.41
C GLU A 91 13.74 -0.59 -2.09
N PHE A 92 15.05 -0.86 -2.12
CA PHE A 92 15.85 -0.98 -0.91
C PHE A 92 15.84 0.33 -0.09
N TRP A 93 16.06 1.48 -0.74
CA TRP A 93 16.01 2.78 -0.08
C TRP A 93 14.62 3.12 0.46
N PHE A 94 13.54 2.85 -0.30
CA PHE A 94 12.17 3.06 0.16
C PHE A 94 11.80 2.13 1.33
N ALA A 95 12.28 0.88 1.34
CA ALA A 95 12.10 -0.02 2.46
C ALA A 95 12.82 0.49 3.72
N MET A 96 14.01 1.08 3.59
CA MET A 96 14.73 1.68 4.71
C MET A 96 13.94 2.84 5.34
N ILE A 97 13.35 3.72 4.52
CA ILE A 97 12.49 4.82 5.02
C ILE A 97 11.31 4.25 5.81
N LYS A 98 10.66 3.19 5.31
CA LYS A 98 9.55 2.53 6.04
C LYS A 98 9.99 2.00 7.40
N ILE A 99 11.15 1.34 7.47
CA ILE A 99 11.68 0.81 8.75
C ILE A 99 11.94 1.95 9.73
N VAL A 100 12.62 3.02 9.28
CA VAL A 100 12.90 4.18 10.12
C VAL A 100 11.62 4.84 10.62
N ALA A 101 10.59 4.95 9.77
CA ALA A 101 9.29 5.50 10.16
C ALA A 101 8.57 4.66 11.23
N ILE A 102 8.63 3.32 11.12
CA ILE A 102 8.05 2.44 12.15
C ILE A 102 8.81 2.58 13.47
N VAL A 103 10.14 2.57 13.42
CA VAL A 103 10.97 2.72 14.61
C VAL A 103 10.74 4.07 15.28
N SER A 104 10.65 5.17 14.51
CA SER A 104 10.38 6.49 15.06
C SER A 104 9.00 6.57 15.71
N LEU A 105 7.96 5.98 15.09
CA LEU A 105 6.62 5.88 15.66
C LEU A 105 6.61 5.12 17.00
N ILE A 106 7.33 4.00 17.08
CA ILE A 106 7.45 3.22 18.32
C ILE A 106 8.15 4.05 19.40
N VAL A 107 9.26 4.71 19.07
CA VAL A 107 10.01 5.53 20.03
C VAL A 107 9.17 6.69 20.54
N VAL A 108 8.50 7.43 19.65
CA VAL A 108 7.61 8.54 20.03
C VAL A 108 6.46 8.01 20.90
N GLY A 109 5.87 6.87 20.55
CA GLY A 109 4.86 6.20 21.37
C GLY A 109 5.35 5.87 22.78
N LEU A 110 6.52 5.26 22.90
CA LEU A 110 7.12 4.92 24.20
C LEU A 110 7.44 6.17 25.04
N VAL A 111 7.94 7.22 24.40
CA VAL A 111 8.23 8.51 25.05
C VAL A 111 6.95 9.13 25.59
N MET A 112 5.85 9.15 24.82
CA MET A 112 4.57 9.66 25.29
C MET A 112 4.00 8.88 26.48
N VAL A 113 4.15 7.55 26.47
CA VAL A 113 3.72 6.68 27.58
C VAL A 113 4.57 6.93 28.82
N ALA A 114 5.89 7.01 28.68
CA ALA A 114 6.79 7.27 29.80
C ALA A 114 6.53 8.65 30.44
N MET A 115 6.25 9.66 29.63
CA MET A 115 5.91 11.01 30.09
C MET A 115 4.48 11.15 30.61
N HIS A 116 3.66 10.07 30.65
CA HIS A 116 2.24 10.11 31.05
C HIS A 116 1.48 11.25 30.36
N PHE A 117 1.71 11.42 29.06
CA PHE A 117 1.11 12.53 28.31
C PHE A 117 -0.41 12.37 28.26
N GLN A 118 -1.14 13.22 28.99
CA GLN A 118 -2.59 13.33 28.91
C GLN A 118 -2.93 14.25 27.75
N SER A 119 -3.63 13.71 26.75
CA SER A 119 -4.06 14.50 25.61
C SER A 119 -5.17 15.48 26.05
N PRO A 120 -5.05 16.79 25.78
CA PRO A 120 -5.93 17.81 26.40
C PRO A 120 -7.44 17.67 26.13
N ASP A 121 -7.88 16.98 25.06
CA ASP A 121 -9.28 17.10 24.58
C ASP A 121 -10.01 15.78 24.22
N TRP A 122 -9.39 14.61 24.40
CA TRP A 122 -9.92 13.36 23.77
C TRP A 122 -11.04 12.65 24.54
N CYS A 123 -11.23 12.93 25.82
CA CYS A 123 -12.29 12.29 26.61
C CYS A 123 -13.71 12.75 26.21
N GLY A 124 -13.85 13.98 25.70
CA GLY A 124 -15.15 14.55 25.31
C GLY A 124 -15.56 14.27 23.85
N SER A 125 -14.60 14.18 22.93
CA SER A 125 -14.88 14.08 21.49
C SER A 125 -15.26 12.65 21.04
N VAL A 126 -14.62 11.62 21.62
CA VAL A 126 -14.91 10.21 21.28
C VAL A 126 -16.31 9.79 21.71
N ILE A 127 -16.82 10.32 22.83
CA ILE A 127 -18.18 10.04 23.31
C ILE A 127 -19.23 10.75 22.43
N ARG A 128 -18.95 11.96 21.93
CA ARG A 128 -19.87 12.67 21.02
C ARG A 128 -19.97 12.02 19.65
N ALA A 129 -18.86 11.51 19.11
CA ALA A 129 -18.83 10.84 17.81
C ALA A 129 -19.56 9.48 17.75
N PHE A 130 -19.95 8.92 18.91
CA PHE A 130 -20.76 7.71 18.99
C PHE A 130 -22.24 7.98 19.31
N VAL A 131 -22.60 9.23 19.63
CA VAL A 131 -23.95 9.63 20.06
C VAL A 131 -24.69 10.46 19.01
N GLU A 132 -23.98 11.08 18.06
CA GLU A 132 -24.54 11.65 16.81
C GLU A 132 -24.40 10.67 15.65
#